data_AF-A0A8A1LJH4-F1
#
_entry.id   AF-A0A8A1LJH4-F1
#
_cell.length_a   1.000
_cell.length_b   1.000
_cell.length_c   1.000
_cell.angle_alpha   90.00
_cell.angle_beta   90.00
_cell.angle_gamma   90.00
#
_symmetry.space_group_name_H-M   'P 1'
#
loop_
_entity.id
_entity.type
_entity.pdbx_description
1 polymer ?
#
loop_
_entity_poly.entity_id
_entity_poly.type
_entity_poly.pdbx_seq_one_letter_code
_entity_poly.pdbx_strand_id
1 'polypeptide(L)'
;MTKLELANLNRQPCQHHIISLLNGLAFDDVYIMNPQQSSQWDGLRHFSQPVPDTDGKSAERVFYGGTTASEILNRSNDRIGMQYWARQGITGRGVLIDYASYATKRGIKYSTFSTHQIRLSDILEISADCNLTFKRGDILFIRIGLTNEWDNVMTDDQKRAYSVNPKPEHAGVEATTEMLRWLWDTGFSAVAGDAISWEVYPPQNPDIFLHEYLLAGWGVPIGELFDLETLSRTCQELGRWTFFLSSVPLNMPGGVSSPPNAIAIF
;
A
#
# COMPACT_ATOMS: atom_id res chain seq x y z
N MET A 1 0.52 -12.38 -13.39
CA MET A 1 0.83 -10.96 -13.07
C MET A 1 1.98 -10.54 -13.95
N THR A 2 1.88 -9.41 -14.63
CA THR A 2 2.85 -8.98 -15.65
C THR A 2 3.88 -7.98 -15.13
N LYS A 3 3.71 -7.49 -13.90
CA LYS A 3 4.62 -6.59 -13.18
C LYS A 3 4.84 -7.12 -11.78
N LEU A 4 6.04 -6.90 -11.23
CA LEU A 4 6.43 -7.40 -9.90
C LEU A 4 6.10 -8.90 -9.77
N GLU A 5 6.55 -9.67 -10.76
CA GLU A 5 6.13 -11.04 -11.02
C GLU A 5 6.58 -12.05 -9.96
N LEU A 6 7.62 -11.73 -9.21
CA LEU A 6 8.14 -12.58 -8.13
C LEU A 6 7.42 -12.27 -6.82
N ALA A 7 7.01 -13.34 -6.12
CA ALA A 7 6.47 -13.21 -4.78
C ALA A 7 7.57 -12.80 -3.82
N ASN A 8 7.41 -11.64 -3.18
CA ASN A 8 8.30 -11.16 -2.14
C ASN A 8 7.79 -11.56 -0.74
N LEU A 9 8.65 -11.45 0.27
CA LEU A 9 8.31 -11.68 1.69
C LEU A 9 7.77 -13.10 1.96
N ASN A 10 8.31 -14.12 1.27
CA ASN A 10 7.91 -15.53 1.40
C ASN A 10 6.41 -15.79 1.14
N ARG A 11 5.74 -14.92 0.38
CA ARG A 11 4.33 -15.09 0.01
C ARG A 11 4.19 -16.17 -1.08
N GLN A 12 3.04 -16.85 -1.10
CA GLN A 12 2.72 -17.81 -2.16
C GLN A 12 2.60 -17.09 -3.51
N PRO A 13 3.27 -17.55 -4.58
CA PRO A 13 3.10 -17.01 -5.91
C PRO A 13 1.67 -17.22 -6.45
N CYS A 14 1.15 -16.21 -7.14
CA CYS A 14 -0.11 -16.27 -7.86
C CYS A 14 -0.10 -17.37 -8.93
N GLN A 15 -1.16 -18.16 -8.98
CA GLN A 15 -1.40 -19.18 -9.99
C GLN A 15 -2.69 -18.88 -10.72
N HIS A 16 -2.69 -19.09 -12.04
CA HIS A 16 -3.85 -18.95 -12.91
C HIS A 16 -3.99 -20.23 -13.74
N HIS A 17 -5.12 -20.90 -13.57
CA HIS A 17 -5.43 -22.15 -14.25
C HIS A 17 -6.67 -21.95 -15.13
N ILE A 18 -6.55 -22.26 -16.42
CA ILE A 18 -7.67 -22.25 -17.38
C ILE A 18 -8.25 -23.66 -17.44
N ILE A 19 -9.54 -23.80 -17.14
CA ILE A 19 -10.26 -25.06 -17.13
C ILE A 19 -11.13 -25.13 -18.38
N SER A 20 -10.83 -26.10 -19.26
CA SER A 20 -11.68 -26.40 -20.40
C SER A 20 -12.95 -27.12 -19.93
N LEU A 21 -14.09 -26.60 -20.36
CA LEU A 21 -15.41 -27.19 -20.16
C LEU A 21 -15.95 -27.70 -21.49
N LEU A 22 -16.85 -28.68 -21.44
CA LEU A 22 -17.59 -29.19 -22.60
C LEU A 22 -16.66 -29.52 -23.79
N ASN A 23 -15.50 -30.15 -23.53
CA ASN A 23 -14.49 -30.48 -24.54
C ASN A 23 -13.97 -29.26 -25.35
N GLY A 24 -13.80 -28.10 -24.68
CA GLY A 24 -13.22 -26.90 -25.29
C GLY A 24 -14.24 -25.95 -25.92
N LEU A 25 -15.54 -26.18 -25.72
CA LEU A 25 -16.58 -25.23 -26.13
C LEU A 25 -16.68 -24.02 -25.20
N ALA A 26 -16.23 -24.15 -23.95
CA ALA A 26 -16.20 -23.07 -22.95
C ALA A 26 -14.98 -23.22 -22.04
N PHE A 27 -14.62 -22.14 -21.34
CA PHE A 27 -13.49 -22.10 -20.43
C PHE A 27 -13.85 -21.31 -19.16
N ASP A 28 -13.41 -21.81 -18.00
CA ASP A 28 -13.45 -21.13 -16.70
C ASP A 28 -12.01 -20.88 -16.21
N ASP A 29 -11.86 -19.96 -15.24
CA ASP A 29 -10.58 -19.65 -14.61
C ASP A 29 -10.57 -20.00 -13.11
N VAL A 30 -9.44 -20.49 -12.62
CA VAL A 30 -9.13 -20.57 -11.18
C VAL A 30 -7.90 -19.72 -10.86
N TYR A 31 -8.08 -18.77 -9.94
CA TYR A 31 -7.00 -17.96 -9.39
C TYR A 31 -6.68 -18.43 -7.97
N ILE A 32 -5.41 -18.75 -7.72
CA ILE A 32 -4.89 -18.97 -6.37
C ILE A 32 -3.90 -17.85 -6.11
N MET A 33 -4.23 -16.92 -5.22
CA MET A 33 -3.43 -15.73 -5.02
C MET A 33 -3.40 -15.30 -3.56
N ASN A 34 -2.25 -14.78 -3.14
CA ASN A 34 -2.16 -13.94 -1.97
C ASN A 34 -2.36 -12.48 -2.42
N PRO A 35 -3.44 -11.78 -2.01
CA PRO A 35 -3.66 -10.39 -2.40
C PRO A 35 -2.51 -9.46 -2.07
N GLN A 36 -1.66 -9.82 -1.08
CA GLN A 36 -0.55 -9.00 -0.65
C GLN A 36 0.68 -9.14 -1.55
N GLN A 37 0.62 -9.92 -2.63
CA GLN A 37 1.76 -10.13 -3.52
C GLN A 37 1.85 -9.10 -4.66
N SER A 38 0.84 -8.26 -4.85
CA SER A 38 0.76 -7.31 -5.96
C SER A 38 0.14 -6.00 -5.50
N SER A 39 -0.28 -5.13 -6.41
CA SER A 39 -1.07 -3.96 -6.03
C SER A 39 -2.21 -4.40 -5.09
N GLN A 40 -2.35 -3.75 -3.94
CA GLN A 40 -3.22 -4.23 -2.86
C GLN A 40 -3.75 -3.10 -1.99
N TRP A 41 -4.84 -3.37 -1.29
CA TRP A 41 -5.23 -2.66 -0.07
C TRP A 41 -5.06 -3.58 1.13
N ASP A 42 -4.42 -3.05 2.17
CA ASP A 42 -4.39 -3.63 3.49
C ASP A 42 -5.62 -3.22 4.28
N GLY A 43 -6.35 -4.23 4.74
CA GLY A 43 -7.49 -4.07 5.61
C GLY A 43 -7.08 -3.96 7.08
N LEU A 44 -8.04 -3.61 7.92
CA LEU A 44 -7.81 -3.38 9.35
C LEU A 44 -7.46 -4.65 10.14
N ARG A 45 -7.56 -5.82 9.50
CA ARG A 45 -7.13 -7.12 10.04
C ARG A 45 -5.68 -7.46 9.70
N HIS A 46 -4.98 -6.61 8.94
CA HIS A 46 -3.65 -6.92 8.41
C HIS A 46 -2.54 -6.73 9.45
N PHE A 47 -2.54 -5.59 10.14
CA PHE A 47 -1.51 -5.24 11.11
C PHE A 47 -2.14 -4.81 12.44
N SER A 48 -1.54 -5.27 13.54
CA SER A 48 -1.98 -4.94 14.91
C SER A 48 -1.08 -3.86 15.51
N GLN A 49 -1.46 -3.29 16.65
CA GLN A 49 -0.63 -2.36 17.44
C GLN A 49 -0.46 -2.91 18.86
N PRO A 50 0.70 -2.72 19.52
CA PRO A 50 0.87 -3.10 20.91
C PRO A 50 0.06 -2.18 21.83
N VAL A 51 -0.61 -2.79 22.80
CA VAL A 51 -1.25 -2.12 23.93
C VAL A 51 -0.40 -2.43 25.15
N PRO A 52 0.16 -1.41 25.84
CA PRO A 52 0.97 -1.64 27.02
C PRO A 52 0.13 -2.21 28.16
N ASP A 53 0.81 -2.78 29.16
CA ASP A 53 0.16 -3.19 30.40
C ASP A 53 -0.55 -1.99 31.05
N THR A 54 -1.78 -2.21 31.50
CA THR A 54 -2.59 -1.25 32.25
C THR A 54 -3.18 -1.98 33.44
N ASP A 55 -3.50 -1.27 34.54
CA ASP A 55 -3.95 -1.91 35.79
C ASP A 55 -5.02 -3.00 35.57
N GLY A 56 -4.60 -4.27 35.61
CA GLY A 56 -5.45 -5.45 35.45
C GLY A 56 -5.46 -6.12 34.06
N LYS A 57 -4.69 -5.66 33.07
CA LYS A 57 -4.56 -6.27 31.73
C LYS A 57 -3.12 -6.33 31.24
N SER A 58 -2.62 -7.55 31.05
CA SER A 58 -1.31 -7.80 30.45
C SER A 58 -1.18 -7.16 29.07
N ALA A 59 0.03 -6.73 28.72
CA ALA A 59 0.34 -6.24 27.39
C ALA A 59 -0.11 -7.23 26.30
N GLU A 60 -0.74 -6.71 25.25
CA GLU A 60 -1.27 -7.50 24.13
C GLU A 60 -1.11 -6.74 22.81
N ARG A 61 -1.38 -7.40 21.69
CA ARG A 61 -1.52 -6.72 20.39
C ARG A 61 -2.96 -6.83 19.93
N VAL A 62 -3.55 -5.69 19.59
CA VAL A 62 -4.93 -5.61 19.08
C VAL A 62 -4.95 -4.93 17.72
N PHE A 63 -6.00 -5.22 16.97
CA PHE A 63 -6.31 -4.60 15.69
C PHE A 63 -7.31 -3.46 15.91
N TYR A 64 -7.76 -2.84 14.82
CA TYR A 64 -8.68 -1.70 14.88
C TYR A 64 -9.89 -1.94 15.79
N GLY A 65 -10.18 -0.94 16.62
CA GLY A 65 -11.27 -0.98 17.60
C GLY A 65 -11.09 -2.01 18.72
N GLY A 66 -9.85 -2.45 18.98
CA GLY A 66 -9.54 -3.46 20.00
C GLY A 66 -9.89 -4.89 19.58
N THR A 67 -10.01 -5.16 18.28
CA THR A 67 -10.29 -6.50 17.77
C THR A 67 -9.09 -7.42 18.05
N THR A 68 -9.35 -8.61 18.57
CA THR A 68 -8.31 -9.58 18.94
C THR A 68 -7.96 -10.53 17.79
N ALA A 69 -6.79 -11.17 17.87
CA ALA A 69 -6.40 -12.19 16.90
C ALA A 69 -7.35 -13.40 16.89
N SER A 70 -7.90 -13.79 18.05
CA SER A 70 -8.86 -14.89 18.15
C SER A 70 -10.20 -14.57 17.47
N GLU A 71 -10.66 -13.32 17.55
CA GLU A 71 -11.81 -12.85 16.77
C GLU A 71 -11.56 -12.94 15.26
N ILE A 72 -10.36 -12.59 14.78
CA ILE A 72 -10.01 -12.67 13.35
C ILE A 72 -9.92 -14.14 12.86
N LEU A 73 -9.36 -15.02 13.69
CA LEU A 73 -9.24 -16.45 13.37
C LEU A 73 -10.60 -17.17 13.39
N ASN A 74 -11.58 -16.65 14.13
CA ASN A 74 -12.95 -17.13 14.05
C ASN A 74 -13.60 -16.72 12.71
N ARG A 75 -13.69 -17.68 11.78
CA ARG A 75 -14.23 -17.46 10.43
C ARG A 75 -15.71 -17.03 10.37
N SER A 76 -16.46 -17.18 11.47
CA SER A 76 -17.83 -16.66 11.58
C SER A 76 -17.90 -15.18 11.96
N ASN A 77 -16.79 -14.60 12.42
CA ASN A 77 -16.67 -13.19 12.77
C ASN A 77 -16.04 -12.42 11.61
N ASP A 78 -16.78 -11.46 11.06
CA ASP A 78 -16.38 -10.66 9.91
C ASP A 78 -16.02 -9.20 10.27
N ARG A 79 -16.06 -8.85 11.56
CA ARG A 79 -15.74 -7.52 12.11
C ARG A 79 -14.48 -6.94 11.49
N ILE A 80 -14.49 -5.66 11.11
CA ILE A 80 -13.36 -4.92 10.51
C ILE A 80 -12.78 -5.53 9.22
N GLY A 81 -13.48 -6.47 8.57
CA GLY A 81 -13.04 -7.05 7.30
C GLY A 81 -13.30 -6.17 6.08
N MET A 82 -12.61 -6.48 4.97
CA MET A 82 -12.64 -5.72 3.71
C MET A 82 -14.05 -5.55 3.10
N GLN A 83 -14.97 -6.49 3.36
CA GLN A 83 -16.34 -6.44 2.84
C GLN A 83 -17.10 -5.17 3.24
N TYR A 84 -16.76 -4.53 4.36
CA TYR A 84 -17.39 -3.28 4.76
C TYR A 84 -17.06 -2.14 3.78
N TRP A 85 -15.83 -2.10 3.26
CA TRP A 85 -15.39 -1.13 2.27
C TRP A 85 -15.85 -1.50 0.86
N ALA A 86 -15.83 -2.78 0.50
CA ALA A 86 -16.23 -3.26 -0.82
C ALA A 86 -17.67 -2.88 -1.20
N ARG A 87 -18.56 -2.63 -0.22
CA ARG A 87 -19.95 -2.19 -0.45
C ARG A 87 -20.08 -0.83 -1.13
N GLN A 88 -19.11 0.06 -0.93
CA GLN A 88 -19.09 1.42 -1.51
C GLN A 88 -17.83 1.67 -2.36
N GLY A 89 -16.86 0.77 -2.29
CA GLY A 89 -15.52 0.98 -2.79
C GLY A 89 -14.74 1.99 -1.95
N ILE A 90 -13.45 2.08 -2.24
CA ILE A 90 -12.57 3.17 -1.83
C ILE A 90 -12.59 4.16 -2.99
N THR A 91 -13.53 5.09 -2.92
CA THR A 91 -13.79 6.08 -3.98
C THR A 91 -13.64 7.48 -3.41
N GLY A 92 -13.00 8.39 -4.15
CA GLY A 92 -12.72 9.73 -3.64
C GLY A 92 -11.73 10.51 -4.48
N ARG A 93 -11.21 11.60 -3.91
CA ARG A 93 -10.20 12.42 -4.57
C ARG A 93 -8.81 11.84 -4.28
N GLY A 94 -8.17 11.28 -5.30
CA GLY A 94 -6.76 10.91 -5.26
C GLY A 94 -5.87 12.14 -5.44
N VAL A 95 -4.75 12.18 -4.72
CA VAL A 95 -3.70 13.19 -4.85
C VAL A 95 -2.36 12.49 -5.01
N LEU A 96 -1.61 12.79 -6.07
CA LEU A 96 -0.31 12.18 -6.32
C LEU A 96 0.84 13.11 -5.91
N ILE A 97 1.74 12.59 -5.08
CA ILE A 97 3.07 13.13 -4.82
C ILE A 97 4.09 12.27 -5.57
N ASP A 98 4.71 12.83 -6.61
CA ASP A 98 5.65 12.13 -7.48
C ASP A 98 7.10 12.36 -7.06
N TYR A 99 7.51 11.63 -6.01
CA TYR A 99 8.84 11.73 -5.43
C TYR A 99 9.93 11.35 -6.42
N ALA A 100 9.74 10.28 -7.21
CA ALA A 100 10.74 9.82 -8.17
C ALA A 100 11.10 10.90 -9.22
N SER A 101 10.09 11.62 -9.73
CA SER A 101 10.32 12.74 -10.66
C SER A 101 10.98 13.94 -9.97
N TYR A 102 10.61 14.23 -8.72
CA TYR A 102 11.27 15.26 -7.91
C TYR A 102 12.74 14.93 -7.66
N ALA A 103 13.05 13.71 -7.23
CA ALA A 103 14.39 13.23 -6.97
C ALA A 103 15.27 13.35 -8.22
N THR A 104 14.74 12.95 -9.39
CA THR A 104 15.42 13.10 -10.67
C THR A 104 15.77 14.56 -10.98
N LYS A 105 14.81 15.48 -10.83
CA LYS A 105 15.02 16.93 -11.04
C LYS A 105 16.07 17.53 -10.10
N ARG A 106 16.13 17.04 -8.86
CA ARG A 106 17.07 17.49 -7.83
C ARG A 106 18.42 16.76 -7.87
N GLY A 107 18.59 15.78 -8.76
CA GLY A 107 19.80 14.98 -8.83
C GLY A 107 20.00 14.05 -7.63
N ILE A 108 18.94 13.76 -6.88
CA ILE A 108 18.96 12.81 -5.76
C ILE A 108 19.01 11.40 -6.34
N LYS A 109 20.07 10.66 -5.99
CA LYS A 109 20.25 9.26 -6.39
C LYS A 109 19.86 8.36 -5.23
N TYR A 110 18.94 7.44 -5.46
CA TYR A 110 18.53 6.41 -4.49
C TYR A 110 18.10 5.16 -5.25
N SER A 111 17.88 4.08 -4.50
CA SER A 111 17.24 2.85 -4.98
C SER A 111 16.01 2.57 -4.13
N THR A 112 14.94 2.07 -4.75
CA THR A 112 13.75 1.59 -4.05
C THR A 112 13.99 0.31 -3.26
N PHE A 113 15.15 -0.33 -3.45
CA PHE A 113 15.63 -1.53 -2.73
C PHE A 113 16.74 -1.19 -1.73
N SER A 114 16.61 -0.01 -1.09
CA SER A 114 17.50 0.50 -0.03
C SER A 114 16.67 1.13 1.08
N THR A 115 17.29 1.58 2.17
CA THR A 115 16.59 2.27 3.28
C THR A 115 16.34 3.77 3.03
N HIS A 116 16.22 4.17 1.75
CA HIS A 116 15.96 5.56 1.39
C HIS A 116 14.60 6.03 1.93
N GLN A 117 14.59 7.20 2.56
CA GLN A 117 13.41 7.76 3.23
C GLN A 117 12.83 8.90 2.41
N ILE A 118 11.54 8.80 2.09
CA ILE A 118 10.76 9.90 1.53
C ILE A 118 10.31 10.76 2.70
N ARG A 119 10.96 11.92 2.84
CA ARG A 119 10.78 12.78 4.00
C ARG A 119 9.51 13.61 3.87
N LEU A 120 8.90 13.97 5.00
CA LEU A 120 7.80 14.92 5.07
C LEU A 120 8.19 16.24 4.40
N SER A 121 9.43 16.70 4.59
CA SER A 121 9.92 17.92 3.95
C SER A 121 9.87 17.86 2.43
N ASP A 122 10.24 16.71 1.84
CA ASP A 122 10.19 16.51 0.39
C ASP A 122 8.73 16.48 -0.10
N ILE A 123 7.83 15.80 0.63
CA ILE A 123 6.40 15.76 0.32
C ILE A 123 5.80 17.17 0.30
N LEU A 124 6.11 17.98 1.33
CA LEU A 124 5.61 19.35 1.44
C LEU A 124 6.20 20.27 0.36
N GLU A 125 7.47 20.10 0.01
CA GLU A 125 8.11 20.85 -1.09
C GLU A 125 7.48 20.50 -2.44
N ILE A 126 7.29 19.21 -2.75
CA ILE A 126 6.60 18.76 -3.97
C ILE A 126 5.18 19.32 -4.02
N SER A 127 4.49 19.31 -2.88
CA SER A 127 3.12 19.84 -2.79
C SER A 127 3.08 21.33 -3.11
N ALA A 128 4.04 22.11 -2.61
CA ALA A 128 4.17 23.53 -2.91
C ALA A 128 4.51 23.77 -4.39
N ASP A 129 5.50 23.05 -4.93
CA ASP A 129 5.91 23.14 -6.34
C ASP A 129 4.77 22.80 -7.31
N CYS A 130 3.87 21.89 -6.90
CA CYS A 130 2.71 21.47 -7.69
C CYS A 130 1.44 22.29 -7.39
N ASN A 131 1.51 23.30 -6.50
CA ASN A 131 0.38 24.07 -6.01
C ASN A 131 -0.78 23.18 -5.51
N LEU A 132 -0.43 22.09 -4.82
CA LEU A 132 -1.37 21.13 -4.26
C LEU A 132 -1.94 21.63 -2.94
N THR A 133 -3.27 21.57 -2.81
CA THR A 133 -3.96 21.77 -1.54
C THR A 133 -4.69 20.49 -1.16
N PHE A 134 -4.22 19.87 -0.07
CA PHE A 134 -4.87 18.72 0.51
C PHE A 134 -6.21 19.07 1.14
N LYS A 135 -7.15 18.13 1.09
CA LYS A 135 -8.47 18.23 1.69
C LYS A 135 -8.71 16.99 2.53
N ARG A 136 -9.49 17.15 3.59
CA ARG A 136 -9.98 16.03 4.38
C ARG A 136 -10.71 15.04 3.48
N GLY A 137 -10.39 13.75 3.62
CA GLY A 137 -10.92 12.67 2.80
C GLY A 137 -10.17 12.44 1.48
N ASP A 138 -9.05 13.14 1.25
CA ASP A 138 -8.16 12.79 0.15
C ASP A 138 -7.55 11.41 0.35
N ILE A 139 -7.23 10.76 -0.77
CA ILE A 139 -6.45 9.53 -0.82
C ILE A 139 -5.06 9.90 -1.33
N LEU A 140 -4.07 9.83 -0.45
CA LEU A 140 -2.70 10.24 -0.74
C LEU A 140 -1.95 9.13 -1.46
N PHE A 141 -1.45 9.39 -2.65
CA PHE A 141 -0.55 8.52 -3.39
C PHE A 141 0.87 9.07 -3.37
N ILE A 142 1.86 8.24 -3.04
CA ILE A 142 3.27 8.59 -3.13
C ILE A 142 3.93 7.64 -4.15
N ARG A 143 4.45 8.20 -5.24
CA ARG A 143 5.22 7.45 -6.24
C ARG A 143 6.71 7.56 -5.96
N ILE A 144 7.33 6.43 -5.70
CA ILE A 144 8.72 6.22 -5.33
C ILE A 144 9.53 5.62 -6.49
N GLY A 145 8.87 5.18 -7.57
CA GLY A 145 9.52 4.64 -8.77
C GLY A 145 9.85 3.15 -8.70
N LEU A 146 9.21 2.38 -7.82
CA LEU A 146 9.50 0.94 -7.63
C LEU A 146 9.32 0.16 -8.91
N THR A 147 8.17 0.34 -9.58
CA THR A 147 7.84 -0.38 -10.80
C THR A 147 8.86 -0.12 -11.89
N ASN A 148 9.31 1.13 -12.04
CA ASN A 148 10.32 1.49 -13.03
C ASN A 148 11.69 0.87 -12.71
N GLU A 149 12.14 0.90 -11.45
CA GLU A 149 13.42 0.28 -11.07
C GLU A 149 13.37 -1.25 -11.26
N TRP A 150 12.29 -1.89 -10.83
CA TRP A 150 12.09 -3.32 -11.02
C TRP A 150 12.07 -3.70 -12.50
N ASP A 151 11.24 -3.06 -13.33
CA ASP A 151 11.03 -3.48 -14.72
C ASP A 151 12.21 -3.10 -15.64
N ASN A 152 12.82 -1.94 -15.43
CA ASN A 152 13.75 -1.35 -16.41
C ASN A 152 15.22 -1.26 -15.94
N VAL A 153 15.50 -1.47 -14.65
CA VAL A 153 16.87 -1.32 -14.10
C VAL A 153 17.39 -2.66 -13.55
N MET A 154 16.56 -3.39 -12.79
CA MET A 154 16.97 -4.66 -12.18
C MET A 154 17.08 -5.79 -13.20
N THR A 155 18.13 -6.59 -13.06
CA THR A 155 18.24 -7.88 -13.76
C THR A 155 17.38 -8.94 -13.07
N ASP A 156 17.05 -10.00 -13.81
CA ASP A 156 16.31 -11.14 -13.26
C ASP A 156 16.99 -11.78 -12.04
N ASP A 157 18.33 -11.79 -11.99
CA ASP A 157 19.09 -12.29 -10.84
C ASP A 157 18.94 -11.38 -9.62
N GLN A 158 18.94 -10.06 -9.80
CA GLN A 158 18.69 -9.11 -8.71
C GLN A 158 17.26 -9.26 -8.17
N LYS A 159 16.26 -9.41 -9.07
CA LYS A 159 14.87 -9.64 -8.70
C LYS A 159 14.71 -10.92 -7.87
N ARG A 160 15.31 -12.03 -8.33
CA ARG A 160 15.32 -13.31 -7.60
C ARG A 160 16.02 -13.17 -6.26
N ALA A 161 17.20 -12.56 -6.21
CA ALA A 161 17.96 -12.36 -4.98
C ALA A 161 17.16 -11.57 -3.94
N TYR A 162 16.47 -10.50 -4.36
CA TYR A 162 15.58 -9.75 -3.49
C TYR A 162 14.40 -10.59 -2.99
N SER A 163 13.73 -11.33 -3.87
CA SER A 163 12.52 -12.10 -3.53
C SER A 163 12.72 -13.16 -2.44
N VAL A 164 13.94 -13.69 -2.32
CA VAL A 164 14.32 -14.70 -1.32
C VAL A 164 15.16 -14.12 -0.17
N ASN A 165 15.39 -12.80 -0.16
CA ASN A 165 16.20 -12.17 0.88
C ASN A 165 15.46 -12.20 2.23
N PRO A 166 16.02 -12.83 3.28
CA PRO A 166 15.39 -12.87 4.60
C PRO A 166 15.44 -11.52 5.34
N LYS A 167 16.23 -10.56 4.87
CA LYS A 167 16.39 -9.22 5.42
C LYS A 167 16.28 -8.19 4.28
N PRO A 168 15.09 -8.05 3.67
CA PRO A 168 14.91 -7.11 2.58
C PRO A 168 15.03 -5.68 3.09
N GLU A 169 15.56 -4.81 2.25
CA GLU A 169 15.50 -3.36 2.44
C GLU A 169 14.68 -2.78 1.29
N HIS A 170 13.80 -1.84 1.61
CA HIS A 170 13.07 -1.10 0.60
C HIS A 170 12.71 0.31 1.08
N ALA A 171 12.73 1.22 0.12
CA ALA A 171 12.48 2.62 0.36
C ALA A 171 10.99 2.84 0.60
N GLY A 172 10.67 3.90 1.33
CA GLY A 172 9.30 4.25 1.65
C GLY A 172 9.24 5.55 2.43
N VAL A 173 8.04 5.88 2.89
CA VAL A 173 7.78 7.08 3.69
C VAL A 173 8.51 7.00 5.03
N GLU A 174 9.07 8.12 5.48
CA GLU A 174 9.73 8.17 6.78
C GLU A 174 8.74 8.01 7.95
N ALA A 175 9.14 7.26 8.97
CA ALA A 175 8.35 7.00 10.17
C ALA A 175 8.74 7.96 11.29
N THR A 176 8.13 9.15 11.32
CA THR A 176 8.37 10.20 12.32
C THR A 176 7.08 10.65 13.00
N THR A 177 7.19 11.24 14.19
CA THR A 177 6.06 11.84 14.90
C THR A 177 5.45 12.99 14.08
N GLU A 178 6.28 13.75 13.38
CA GLU A 178 5.89 14.83 12.50
C GLU A 178 5.08 14.32 11.31
N MET A 179 5.50 13.21 10.68
CA MET A 179 4.74 12.53 9.62
C MET A 179 3.37 12.08 10.13
N LEU A 180 3.34 11.40 11.29
CA LEU A 180 2.08 10.96 11.90
C LEU A 180 1.14 12.14 12.18
N ARG A 181 1.66 13.23 12.77
CA ARG A 181 0.88 14.44 13.05
C ARG A 181 0.32 15.04 11.78
N TRP A 182 1.14 15.16 10.73
CA TRP A 182 0.71 15.70 9.45
C TRP A 182 -0.38 14.85 8.78
N LEU A 183 -0.25 13.52 8.77
CA LEU A 183 -1.25 12.60 8.23
C LEU A 183 -2.58 12.74 8.99
N TRP A 184 -2.53 12.78 10.32
CA TRP A 184 -3.69 12.95 11.18
C TRP A 184 -4.39 14.30 10.95
N ASP A 185 -3.64 15.40 11.00
CA ASP A 185 -4.17 16.76 10.90
C ASP A 185 -4.77 17.04 9.51
N THR A 186 -4.18 16.48 8.46
CA THR A 186 -4.70 16.63 7.09
C THR A 186 -5.99 15.83 6.88
N GLY A 187 -6.15 14.71 7.61
CA GLY A 187 -7.36 13.89 7.57
C GLY A 187 -7.54 13.11 6.27
N PHE A 188 -6.45 12.52 5.76
CA PHE A 188 -6.52 11.58 4.63
C PHE A 188 -7.39 10.37 4.98
N SER A 189 -8.20 9.90 4.03
CA SER A 189 -9.04 8.72 4.24
C SER A 189 -8.32 7.41 3.96
N ALA A 190 -7.25 7.45 3.17
CA ALA A 190 -6.37 6.33 2.87
C ALA A 190 -5.01 6.86 2.36
N VAL A 191 -3.97 6.05 2.51
CA VAL A 191 -2.66 6.30 1.89
C VAL A 191 -2.32 5.16 0.96
N ALA A 192 -1.59 5.45 -0.11
CA ALA A 192 -1.17 4.46 -1.08
C ALA A 192 0.15 4.84 -1.74
N GLY A 193 0.78 3.88 -2.39
CA GLY A 193 2.00 4.10 -3.16
C GLY A 193 2.38 2.90 -4.01
N ASP A 194 3.45 3.06 -4.76
CA ASP A 194 4.09 1.99 -5.52
C ASP A 194 5.18 1.26 -4.72
N ALA A 195 5.45 1.67 -3.48
CA ALA A 195 6.45 1.04 -2.61
C ALA A 195 6.06 -0.39 -2.17
N ILE A 196 7.05 -1.17 -1.72
CA ILE A 196 6.86 -2.57 -1.26
C ILE A 196 6.11 -2.64 0.05
N SER A 197 6.52 -1.81 1.00
CA SER A 197 5.65 -1.35 2.06
C SER A 197 5.55 0.16 1.97
N TRP A 198 4.45 0.75 2.45
CA TRP A 198 4.24 2.19 2.29
C TRP A 198 5.32 3.02 3.02
N GLU A 199 5.72 2.57 4.21
CA GLU A 199 6.84 3.14 4.97
C GLU A 199 8.17 2.47 4.62
N VAL A 200 9.29 3.11 4.97
CA VAL A 200 10.62 2.53 4.78
C VAL A 200 10.79 1.25 5.61
N TYR A 201 11.44 0.24 5.04
CA TYR A 201 11.76 -1.00 5.75
C TYR A 201 13.23 -1.41 5.56
N PRO A 202 13.92 -1.89 6.62
CA PRO A 202 13.48 -1.95 8.01
C PRO A 202 13.18 -0.55 8.57
N PRO A 203 12.36 -0.43 9.63
CA PRO A 203 12.07 0.87 10.24
C PRO A 203 13.36 1.55 10.72
N GLN A 204 13.52 2.82 10.35
CA GLN A 204 14.70 3.63 10.71
C GLN A 204 14.56 4.27 12.09
N ASN A 205 13.33 4.34 12.60
CA ASN A 205 13.00 4.67 13.98
C ASN A 205 12.35 3.43 14.62
N PRO A 206 12.96 2.80 15.63
CA PRO A 206 12.44 1.56 16.21
C PRO A 206 11.11 1.75 16.97
N ASP A 207 10.76 2.99 17.33
CA ASP A 207 9.59 3.30 18.16
C ASP A 207 8.33 3.61 17.34
N ILE A 208 8.47 3.81 16.03
CA ILE A 208 7.36 4.21 15.16
C ILE A 208 7.29 3.28 13.96
N PHE A 209 6.11 2.67 13.81
CA PHE A 209 5.74 1.89 12.64
C PHE A 209 4.40 2.41 12.13
N LEU A 210 4.39 3.08 10.98
CA LEU A 210 3.21 3.76 10.43
C LEU A 210 2.03 2.79 10.26
N HIS A 211 2.27 1.53 9.91
CA HIS A 211 1.22 0.51 9.82
C HIS A 211 0.43 0.35 11.12
N GLU A 212 1.08 0.44 12.29
CA GLU A 212 0.41 0.32 13.58
C GLU A 212 -0.59 1.46 13.79
N TYR A 213 -0.16 2.69 13.54
CA TYR A 213 -0.98 3.88 13.71
C TYR A 213 -2.08 3.98 12.65
N LEU A 214 -1.76 3.74 11.39
CA LEU A 214 -2.71 3.87 10.29
C LEU A 214 -3.79 2.79 10.38
N LEU A 215 -3.42 1.51 10.45
CA LEU A 215 -4.40 0.41 10.41
C LEU A 215 -5.08 0.19 11.76
N ALA A 216 -4.30 -0.18 12.79
CA ALA A 216 -4.86 -0.56 14.08
C ALA A 216 -5.30 0.66 14.92
N GLY A 217 -4.57 1.77 14.84
CA GLY A 217 -4.92 3.01 15.54
C GLY A 217 -6.10 3.75 14.92
N TRP A 218 -5.89 4.33 13.74
CA TRP A 218 -6.80 5.32 13.14
C TRP A 218 -7.84 4.70 12.19
N GLY A 219 -7.60 3.48 11.70
CA GLY A 219 -8.49 2.83 10.74
C GLY A 219 -8.34 3.35 9.31
N VAL A 220 -7.16 3.84 8.96
CA VAL A 220 -6.77 4.34 7.63
C VAL A 220 -6.18 3.20 6.81
N PRO A 221 -6.80 2.82 5.66
CA PRO A 221 -6.26 1.81 4.76
C PRO A 221 -4.91 2.20 4.16
N ILE A 222 -4.07 1.20 3.91
CA ILE A 222 -2.77 1.34 3.24
C ILE A 222 -2.81 0.63 1.90
N GLY A 223 -2.37 1.31 0.85
CA GLY A 223 -2.25 0.77 -0.50
C GLY A 223 -0.79 0.60 -0.90
N GLU A 224 -0.41 -0.60 -1.35
CA GLU A 224 0.99 -0.91 -1.66
C GLU A 224 1.11 -1.50 -3.05
N LEU A 225 2.32 -1.40 -3.64
CA LEU A 225 2.66 -1.98 -4.95
C LEU A 225 1.75 -1.51 -6.11
N PHE A 226 1.16 -0.33 -6.04
CA PHE A 226 0.39 0.23 -7.16
C PHE A 226 1.33 0.55 -8.34
N ASP A 227 0.88 0.30 -9.57
CA ASP A 227 1.58 0.81 -10.75
C ASP A 227 1.17 2.26 -11.02
N LEU A 228 2.03 3.21 -10.66
CA LEU A 228 1.77 4.64 -10.76
C LEU A 228 2.45 5.30 -11.98
N GLU A 229 3.10 4.53 -12.86
CA GLU A 229 3.90 5.06 -13.96
C GLU A 229 3.07 5.85 -14.96
N THR A 230 1.94 5.27 -15.41
CA THR A 230 1.04 5.95 -16.34
C THR A 230 0.34 7.14 -15.67
N LEU A 231 -0.06 6.99 -14.41
CA LEU A 231 -0.68 8.07 -13.64
C LEU A 231 0.24 9.29 -13.52
N SER A 232 1.51 9.06 -13.18
CA SER A 232 2.53 10.11 -13.08
C SER A 232 2.70 10.85 -14.40
N ARG A 233 2.85 10.13 -15.53
CA ARG A 233 2.96 10.77 -16.86
C ARG A 233 1.71 11.60 -17.18
N THR A 234 0.51 11.07 -16.94
CA THR A 234 -0.74 11.82 -17.17
C THR A 234 -0.85 13.07 -16.29
N CYS A 235 -0.46 12.98 -15.01
CA CYS A 235 -0.40 14.16 -14.13
C CYS A 235 0.54 15.24 -14.66
N GLN A 236 1.71 14.85 -15.19
CA GLN A 236 2.69 15.77 -15.76
C GLN A 236 2.18 16.41 -17.06
N GLU A 237 1.63 15.61 -17.98
CA GLU A 237 1.06 16.08 -19.25
C GLU A 237 -0.08 17.08 -19.03
N LEU A 238 -0.92 16.85 -18.03
CA LEU A 238 -2.06 17.70 -17.72
C LEU A 238 -1.73 18.86 -16.77
N GLY A 239 -0.55 18.86 -16.13
CA GLY A 239 -0.22 19.77 -15.04
C GLY A 239 -1.19 19.66 -13.85
N ARG A 240 -1.79 18.47 -13.63
CA ARG A 240 -2.84 18.24 -12.63
C ARG A 240 -2.54 16.99 -11.82
N TRP A 241 -2.35 17.17 -10.52
CA TRP A 241 -1.92 16.12 -9.58
C TRP A 241 -3.06 15.57 -8.71
N THR A 242 -4.30 15.85 -9.08
CA THR A 242 -5.50 15.34 -8.41
C THR A 242 -6.43 14.71 -9.43
N PHE A 243 -7.09 13.63 -9.03
CA PHE A 243 -7.96 12.82 -9.90
C PHE A 243 -9.07 12.18 -9.07
N PHE A 244 -10.11 11.69 -9.73
CA PHE A 244 -11.09 10.83 -9.09
C PHE A 244 -10.55 9.39 -9.07
N LEU A 245 -10.43 8.80 -7.89
CA LEU A 245 -10.11 7.39 -7.72
C LEU A 245 -11.39 6.58 -7.59
N SER A 246 -11.48 5.49 -8.33
CA SER A 246 -12.42 4.41 -8.06
C SER A 246 -11.66 3.11 -7.86
N SER A 247 -11.72 2.55 -6.65
CA SER A 247 -11.12 1.27 -6.31
C SER A 247 -12.14 0.40 -5.59
N VAL A 248 -12.39 -0.80 -6.10
CA VAL A 248 -13.41 -1.70 -5.56
C VAL A 248 -12.75 -3.02 -5.13
N PRO A 249 -12.37 -3.13 -3.85
CA PRO A 249 -11.88 -4.38 -3.27
C PRO A 249 -12.86 -5.55 -3.45
N LEU A 250 -12.35 -6.77 -3.37
CA LEU A 250 -13.15 -7.99 -3.30
C LEU A 250 -14.10 -7.92 -2.11
N ASN A 251 -15.36 -8.23 -2.36
CA ASN A 251 -16.38 -8.32 -1.32
C ASN A 251 -16.28 -9.66 -0.56
N MET A 252 -15.17 -9.86 0.15
CA MET A 252 -14.84 -11.08 0.88
C MET A 252 -15.11 -10.91 2.38
N PRO A 253 -16.12 -11.59 2.96
CA PRO A 253 -16.41 -11.50 4.39
C PRO A 253 -15.21 -11.89 5.26
N GLY A 254 -14.84 -11.00 6.18
CA GLY A 254 -13.68 -11.17 7.05
C GLY A 254 -12.33 -11.09 6.32
N GLY A 255 -12.31 -10.59 5.09
CA GLY A 255 -11.10 -10.40 4.30
C GLY A 255 -10.08 -9.52 5.00
N VAL A 256 -8.81 -9.93 4.95
CA VAL A 256 -7.68 -9.20 5.57
C VAL A 256 -7.19 -8.06 4.69
N SER A 257 -7.35 -8.21 3.39
CA SER A 257 -6.75 -7.39 2.33
C SER A 257 -7.42 -7.76 1.02
N SER A 258 -7.12 -7.01 -0.05
CA SER A 258 -7.68 -7.26 -1.37
C SER A 258 -6.80 -6.69 -2.48
N PRO A 259 -6.83 -7.26 -3.69
CA PRO A 259 -6.43 -6.51 -4.87
C PRO A 259 -7.29 -5.25 -5.00
N PRO A 260 -6.77 -4.16 -5.55
CA PRO A 260 -7.42 -2.86 -5.44
C PRO A 260 -8.52 -2.69 -6.49
N ASN A 261 -8.39 -3.30 -7.68
CA ASN A 261 -9.23 -3.02 -8.84
C ASN A 261 -9.44 -1.50 -9.00
N ALA A 262 -8.33 -0.77 -9.12
CA ALA A 262 -8.28 0.68 -9.03
C ALA A 262 -8.10 1.34 -10.41
N ILE A 263 -8.84 2.42 -10.61
CA ILE A 263 -8.73 3.31 -11.78
C ILE A 263 -8.67 4.75 -11.32
N ALA A 264 -7.80 5.53 -11.96
CA ALA A 264 -7.74 6.98 -11.83
C ALA A 264 -8.44 7.62 -13.04
N ILE A 265 -9.32 8.60 -12.77
CA ILE A 265 -10.15 9.29 -13.76
C ILE A 265 -9.87 10.80 -13.66
N PHE A 266 -9.58 11.42 -14.80
CA PHE A 266 -9.18 12.81 -14.94
C PHE A 266 -10.28 13.68 -15.56
#